data_AF-X1HBK1-F1
#
_entry.id   AF-X1HBK1-F1
#
_cell.length_a   1.000
_cell.length_b   1.000
_cell.length_c   1.000
_cell.angle_alpha   90.00
_cell.angle_beta   90.00
_cell.angle_gamma   90.00
#
_symmetry.space_group_name_H-M   'P 1'
#
loop_
_entity.id
_entity.type
_entity.pdbx_description
1 polymer ?
#
loop_
_entity_poly.entity_id
_entity_poly.type
_entity_poly.pdbx_seq_one_letter_code
_entity_poly.pdbx_strand_id
1 'polypeptide(L)'
;MLNDILLYIGSAVIIVWGIAHIAPTKRVIAGFGEISADNLRIITMEWIAEGLTLCFLGVLVLLATLLGWSQEPVAVIVYRTSAGMLVVLAVLSQLTGARTAILPMKLCPYVKTAVAILFFLGSAL
;
A
#
# COMPACT_ATOMS: atom_id res chain seq x y z
N MET A 1 -13.91 16.19 -10.11
CA MET A 1 -13.77 16.88 -8.80
C MET A 1 -13.85 15.91 -7.62
N LEU A 2 -15.02 15.33 -7.29
CA LEU A 2 -15.10 14.36 -6.18
C LEU A 2 -14.18 13.15 -6.43
N ASN A 3 -14.17 12.66 -7.67
CA ASN A 3 -13.33 11.56 -8.14
C ASN A 3 -11.85 11.81 -7.85
N ASP A 4 -11.34 12.96 -8.28
CA ASP A 4 -9.95 13.36 -8.10
C ASP A 4 -9.60 13.53 -6.62
N ILE A 5 -10.51 14.08 -5.80
CA ILE A 5 -10.30 14.21 -4.35
C ILE A 5 -10.11 12.83 -3.70
N LEU A 6 -10.93 11.84 -4.05
CA LEU A 6 -10.80 10.47 -3.53
C LEU A 6 -9.46 9.85 -3.94
N LEU A 7 -9.05 10.03 -5.20
CA LEU A 7 -7.77 9.54 -5.72
C LEU A 7 -6.58 10.22 -5.04
N TYR A 8 -6.63 11.53 -4.80
CA TYR A 8 -5.58 12.26 -4.09
C TYR A 8 -5.46 11.82 -2.64
N ILE A 9 -6.57 11.69 -1.91
CA ILE A 9 -6.57 11.23 -0.52
C ILE A 9 -6.00 9.81 -0.45
N GLY A 10 -6.49 8.89 -1.30
CA GLY A 10 -6.00 7.52 -1.34
C GLY A 10 -4.50 7.44 -1.62
N SER A 11 -4.01 8.26 -2.56
CA SER A 11 -2.60 8.32 -2.94
C SER A 11 -1.73 8.82 -1.79
N ALA A 12 -2.13 9.91 -1.14
CA ALA A 12 -1.41 10.45 0.01
C ALA A 12 -1.34 9.44 1.16
N VAL A 13 -2.47 8.82 1.51
CA VAL A 13 -2.55 7.83 2.59
C VAL A 13 -1.61 6.65 2.32
N ILE A 14 -1.64 6.08 1.12
CA ILE A 14 -0.87 4.86 0.83
C ILE A 14 0.63 5.14 0.67
N ILE A 15 1.02 6.31 0.16
CA ILE A 15 2.43 6.75 0.15
C ILE A 15 2.95 6.89 1.57
N VAL A 16 2.22 7.61 2.43
CA VAL A 16 2.61 7.78 3.84
C VAL A 16 2.72 6.42 4.54
N TRP A 17 1.78 5.51 4.27
CA TRP A 17 1.82 4.16 4.83
C TRP A 17 3.00 3.32 4.31
N GLY A 18 3.37 3.45 3.03
CA GLY A 18 4.56 2.83 2.44
C GLY A 18 5.85 3.36 3.04
N ILE A 19 5.96 4.67 3.25
CA ILE A 19 7.09 5.29 3.96
C ILE A 19 7.16 4.77 5.41
N ALA A 20 6.01 4.61 6.07
CA ALA A 20 5.93 4.06 7.42
C ALA A 20 6.34 2.58 7.50
N HIS A 21 6.30 1.82 6.40
CA HIS A 21 6.93 0.50 6.33
C HIS A 21 8.46 0.64 6.26
N ILE A 22 8.97 1.48 5.36
CA ILE A 22 10.41 1.55 5.07
C ILE A 22 11.20 2.20 6.22
N ALA A 23 10.74 3.34 6.76
CA ALA A 23 11.51 4.14 7.70
C ALA A 23 11.94 3.40 8.99
N PRO A 24 11.06 2.61 9.66
CA PRO A 24 11.43 1.90 10.88
C PRO A 24 12.01 0.49 10.64
N THR A 25 12.32 0.10 9.40
CA THR A 25 12.76 -1.26 9.03
C THR A 25 13.82 -1.84 9.99
N LYS A 26 14.91 -1.09 10.26
CA LYS A 26 15.98 -1.53 11.18
C LYS A 26 15.47 -1.84 12.60
N ARG A 27 14.54 -1.03 13.12
CA ARG A 27 13.99 -1.20 14.48
C ARG A 27 13.03 -2.38 14.55
N VAL A 28 12.21 -2.57 13.52
CA VAL A 28 11.28 -3.70 13.43
C VAL A 28 12.06 -5.01 13.35
N ILE A 29 13.06 -5.07 12.48
CA ILE A 29 13.84 -6.29 12.26
C ILE A 29 14.63 -6.69 13.51
N ALA A 30 15.20 -5.73 14.24
CA ALA A 30 15.86 -5.99 15.51
C ALA A 30 14.92 -6.60 16.58
N GLY A 31 13.60 -6.49 16.39
CA GLY A 31 12.59 -7.05 17.27
C GLY A 31 12.18 -8.51 16.98
N PHE A 32 12.67 -9.14 15.90
CA PHE A 32 12.24 -10.50 15.49
C PHE A 32 12.87 -11.66 16.29
N GLY A 33 13.70 -11.38 17.29
CA GLY A 33 14.33 -12.42 18.12
C GLY A 33 15.43 -13.19 17.38
N GLU A 34 15.75 -14.40 17.83
CA GLU A 34 16.78 -15.23 17.21
C GLU A 34 16.29 -15.84 15.88
N ILE A 35 16.80 -15.31 14.76
CA ILE A 35 16.57 -15.84 13.41
C ILE A 35 17.90 -15.96 12.66
N SER A 36 17.98 -16.91 11.73
CA SER A 36 19.17 -17.07 10.89
C SER A 36 19.45 -15.81 10.05
N ALA A 37 20.71 -15.62 9.67
CA ALA A 37 21.11 -14.48 8.82
C ALA A 37 20.36 -14.46 7.47
N ASP A 38 20.00 -15.62 6.92
CA ASP A 38 19.28 -15.71 5.66
C ASP A 38 17.81 -15.34 5.82
N ASN A 39 17.14 -15.84 6.88
CA ASN A 39 15.77 -15.44 7.19
C ASN A 39 15.67 -13.95 7.47
N LEU A 40 16.66 -13.39 8.18
CA LEU A 40 16.75 -11.96 8.44
C LEU A 40 16.79 -11.13 7.15
N ARG A 41 17.63 -11.54 6.18
CA ARG A 41 17.74 -10.87 4.88
C ARG A 41 16.44 -10.95 4.08
N ILE A 42 15.82 -12.13 4.03
CA ILE A 42 14.55 -12.34 3.30
C ILE A 42 13.44 -11.48 3.91
N ILE A 43 13.26 -11.52 5.24
CA ILE A 43 12.25 -10.70 5.93
C ILE A 43 12.49 -9.21 5.71
N THR A 44 13.75 -8.77 5.74
CA THR A 44 14.13 -7.38 5.44
C THR A 44 13.72 -6.99 4.02
N MET A 45 14.01 -7.85 3.04
CA MET A 45 13.69 -7.63 1.63
C MET A 45 12.17 -7.52 1.44
N GLU A 46 11.40 -8.49 1.95
CA GLU A 46 9.93 -8.51 1.85
C GLU A 46 9.30 -7.27 2.50
N TRP A 47 9.80 -6.88 3.68
CA TRP A 47 9.33 -5.70 4.39
C TRP A 47 9.55 -4.39 3.59
N ILE A 48 10.72 -4.25 2.97
CA ILE A 48 11.03 -3.09 2.12
C ILE A 48 10.22 -3.15 0.82
N ALA A 49 10.10 -4.33 0.21
CA ALA A 49 9.38 -4.53 -1.04
C ALA A 49 7.89 -4.15 -0.89
N GLU A 50 7.27 -4.52 0.22
CA GLU A 50 5.90 -4.11 0.54
C GLU A 50 5.79 -2.58 0.63
N GLY A 51 6.66 -1.93 1.40
CA GLY A 51 6.67 -0.47 1.51
C GLY A 51 6.87 0.25 0.18
N LEU A 52 7.81 -0.22 -0.64
CA LEU A 52 8.06 0.34 -1.99
C LEU A 52 6.86 0.14 -2.92
N THR A 53 6.20 -1.01 -2.85
CA THR A 53 5.00 -1.29 -3.64
C THR A 53 3.88 -0.30 -3.30
N LEU A 54 3.66 -0.03 -2.01
CA LEU A 54 2.65 0.94 -1.57
C LEU A 54 2.97 2.36 -2.04
N CYS A 55 4.23 2.79 -1.91
CA CYS A 55 4.68 4.08 -2.43
C CYS A 55 4.48 4.16 -3.95
N PHE A 56 4.87 3.12 -4.69
CA PHE A 56 4.72 3.07 -6.14
C PHE A 56 3.26 3.18 -6.57
N LEU A 57 2.35 2.40 -5.97
CA LEU A 57 0.92 2.46 -6.29
C LEU A 57 0.35 3.86 -6.03
N GLY A 58 0.69 4.47 -4.90
CA GLY A 58 0.23 5.82 -4.58
C GLY A 58 0.79 6.89 -5.53
N VAL A 59 2.07 6.81 -5.89
CA VAL A 59 2.68 7.75 -6.86
C VAL A 59 2.05 7.56 -8.25
N LEU A 60 1.83 6.32 -8.68
CA LEU A 60 1.22 6.02 -9.97
C LEU A 60 -0.19 6.63 -10.08
N VAL A 61 -1.03 6.43 -9.06
CA VAL A 61 -2.38 7.01 -9.03
C VAL A 61 -2.33 8.53 -8.92
N LEU A 62 -1.45 9.09 -8.09
CA LEU A 62 -1.25 10.53 -7.97
C LEU A 62 -0.89 11.17 -9.32
N LEU A 63 0.10 10.64 -10.02
CA LEU A 63 0.56 11.17 -11.31
C LEU A 63 -0.52 11.07 -12.38
N ALA A 64 -1.21 9.93 -12.49
CA ALA A 64 -2.31 9.78 -13.42
C ALA A 64 -3.44 10.80 -13.14
N THR A 65 -3.71 11.08 -11.87
CA THR A 65 -4.73 12.08 -11.47
C THR A 65 -4.28 13.52 -11.77
N LEU A 66 -3.02 13.87 -11.48
CA LEU A 66 -2.45 15.21 -11.74
C LEU A 66 -2.42 15.56 -13.23
N LEU A 67 -2.22 14.56 -14.10
CA LEU A 67 -2.22 14.75 -15.54
C LEU A 67 -3.62 14.91 -16.14
N GLY A 68 -4.67 14.93 -15.31
CA GLY A 68 -6.04 15.12 -15.74
C GLY A 68 -6.65 13.89 -16.42
N TRP A 69 -6.03 12.72 -16.27
CA TRP A 69 -6.48 11.49 -16.93
C TRP A 69 -7.63 10.80 -16.19
N SER A 70 -8.28 11.42 -15.21
CA SER A 70 -9.21 10.71 -14.33
C SER A 70 -10.43 10.10 -15.04
N GLN A 71 -10.71 10.51 -16.27
CA GLN A 71 -11.79 10.00 -17.13
C GLN A 71 -11.27 9.24 -18.36
N GLU A 72 -9.95 9.16 -18.56
CA GLU A 72 -9.37 8.40 -19.67
C GLU A 72 -9.49 6.89 -19.40
N PRO A 73 -9.92 6.07 -20.37
CA PRO A 73 -10.12 4.64 -20.18
C PRO A 73 -8.89 3.91 -19.63
N VAL A 74 -7.70 4.32 -20.06
CA VAL A 74 -6.43 3.74 -19.61
C VAL A 74 -6.18 4.04 -18.12
N ALA A 75 -6.44 5.26 -17.67
CA ALA A 75 -6.27 5.64 -16.27
C ALA A 75 -7.29 4.94 -15.36
N VAL A 76 -8.54 4.76 -15.82
CA VAL A 76 -9.54 3.97 -15.10
C VAL A 76 -9.04 2.53 -14.86
N ILE A 77 -8.41 1.91 -15.87
CA ILE A 77 -7.78 0.59 -15.70
C ILE A 77 -6.63 0.65 -14.69
N VAL A 78 -5.79 1.68 -14.72
CA VAL A 78 -4.69 1.87 -13.75
C VAL A 78 -5.23 2.02 -12.31
N TYR A 79 -6.26 2.83 -12.09
CA TYR A 79 -6.84 3.01 -10.75
C TYR A 79 -7.45 1.71 -10.22
N ARG A 80 -8.20 0.99 -11.07
CA ARG A 80 -8.86 -0.27 -10.69
C ARG A 80 -7.88 -1.41 -10.47
N THR A 81 -6.84 -1.53 -11.29
CA THR A 81 -5.80 -2.54 -11.09
C THR A 81 -4.95 -2.23 -9.86
N SER A 82 -4.68 -0.95 -9.57
CA SER A 82 -4.04 -0.52 -8.33
C SER A 82 -4.90 -0.84 -7.10
N ALA A 83 -6.21 -0.57 -7.16
CA ALA A 83 -7.16 -0.96 -6.12
C ALA A 83 -7.19 -2.49 -5.92
N GLY A 84 -7.22 -3.25 -7.02
CA GLY A 84 -7.17 -4.72 -6.98
C GLY A 84 -5.89 -5.24 -6.31
N MET A 85 -4.73 -4.67 -6.64
CA MET A 85 -3.47 -5.04 -6.00
C MET A 85 -3.46 -4.72 -4.51
N LEU A 86 -4.03 -3.58 -4.09
CA LEU A 86 -4.20 -3.26 -2.67
C LEU A 86 -5.10 -4.27 -1.94
N VAL A 87 -6.16 -4.77 -2.60
CA VAL A 87 -6.99 -5.85 -2.03
C VAL A 87 -6.18 -7.14 -1.88
N VAL A 88 -5.42 -7.54 -2.90
CA VAL A 88 -4.54 -8.73 -2.83
C VAL A 88 -3.55 -8.60 -1.67
N LEU A 89 -2.88 -7.45 -1.55
CA LEU A 89 -1.96 -7.18 -0.44
C LEU A 89 -2.67 -7.11 0.91
N ALA A 90 -3.91 -6.61 0.98
CA ALA A 90 -4.70 -6.59 2.20
C ALA A 90 -5.02 -8.01 2.67
N VAL A 91 -5.43 -8.89 1.75
CA VAL A 91 -5.66 -10.32 2.04
C VAL A 91 -4.37 -10.98 2.51
N LEU A 92 -3.25 -10.77 1.79
CA LEU A 92 -1.95 -11.29 2.21
C LEU A 92 -1.60 -10.85 3.62
N SER A 93 -1.68 -9.54 3.92
CA SER A 93 -1.39 -9.01 5.26
C SER A 93 -2.34 -9.55 6.32
N GLN A 94 -3.62 -9.74 6.02
CA GLN A 94 -4.60 -10.31 6.95
C GLN A 94 -4.27 -11.76 7.30
N LEU A 95 -3.78 -12.53 6.33
CA LEU A 95 -3.41 -13.93 6.52
C LEU A 95 -2.03 -14.08 7.20
N THR A 96 -1.13 -13.11 7.04
CA THR A 96 0.25 -13.16 7.56
C THR A 96 0.50 -12.11 8.64
N GLY A 97 0.92 -10.89 8.26
CA GLY A 97 1.42 -9.84 9.16
C GLY A 97 0.46 -9.44 10.27
N ALA A 98 -0.85 -9.44 10.02
CA ALA A 98 -1.87 -9.09 11.02
C ALA A 98 -1.97 -10.09 12.18
N ARG A 99 -1.37 -11.28 12.04
CA ARG A 99 -1.29 -12.29 13.09
C ARG A 99 -0.06 -12.13 13.99
N THR A 100 0.79 -11.14 13.73
CA THR A 100 1.94 -10.81 14.59
C THR A 100 1.52 -9.92 15.77
N ALA A 101 2.41 -9.75 16.76
CA ALA A 101 2.21 -8.79 17.86
C ALA A 101 2.42 -7.32 17.45
N ILE A 102 2.94 -7.07 16.24
CA ILE A 102 3.33 -5.74 15.77
C ILE A 102 2.08 -4.96 15.35
N LEU A 103 1.72 -3.93 16.13
CA LEU A 103 0.48 -3.18 15.92
C LEU A 103 0.33 -2.58 14.50
N PRO A 104 1.34 -1.93 13.90
CA PRO A 104 1.24 -1.47 12.51
C PRO A 104 0.84 -2.57 11.51
N MET A 105 1.30 -3.81 11.71
CA MET A 105 0.96 -4.92 10.81
C MET A 105 -0.50 -5.35 10.94
N LYS A 106 -1.11 -5.18 12.12
CA LYS A 106 -2.55 -5.41 12.32
C LYS A 106 -3.41 -4.36 11.62
N LEU A 107 -2.92 -3.13 11.51
CA LEU A 107 -3.63 -2.02 10.86
C LEU A 107 -3.47 -2.05 9.33
N CYS A 108 -2.36 -2.61 8.84
CA CYS A 108 -2.03 -2.63 7.43
C CYS A 108 -3.12 -3.16 6.48
N PRO A 109 -3.82 -4.29 6.75
CA PRO A 109 -4.89 -4.74 5.86
C PRO A 109 -6.02 -3.73 5.75
N TYR A 110 -6.41 -3.10 6.87
CA TYR A 110 -7.50 -2.11 6.88
C TYR A 110 -7.14 -0.83 6.11
N VAL A 111 -5.90 -0.34 6.23
CA VAL A 111 -5.45 0.84 5.48
C VAL A 111 -5.44 0.55 3.97
N LYS A 112 -4.93 -0.61 3.56
CA LYS A 112 -4.95 -1.03 2.15
C LYS A 112 -6.37 -1.16 1.61
N THR A 113 -7.27 -1.79 2.37
CA THR A 113 -8.68 -1.91 1.98
C THR A 113 -9.35 -0.54 1.87
N ALA A 114 -9.12 0.37 2.83
CA ALA A 114 -9.68 1.72 2.77
C ALA A 114 -9.20 2.47 1.53
N VAL A 115 -7.91 2.44 1.22
CA VAL A 115 -7.38 3.08 -0.01
C VAL A 115 -7.89 2.39 -1.27
N ALA A 116 -8.00 1.06 -1.29
CA ALA A 116 -8.58 0.35 -2.42
C ALA A 116 -10.01 0.81 -2.72
N ILE A 117 -10.82 1.04 -1.67
CA ILE A 117 -12.17 1.60 -1.81
C ILE A 117 -12.10 3.02 -2.39
N LEU A 118 -11.20 3.88 -1.89
CA LEU A 118 -11.03 5.23 -2.42
C LEU A 118 -10.64 5.24 -3.90
N PHE A 119 -9.69 4.39 -4.30
CA PHE A 119 -9.27 4.24 -5.70
C PHE A 119 -10.39 3.70 -6.58
N PHE A 120 -11.15 2.71 -6.09
CA PHE A 120 -12.27 2.16 -6.83
C PHE A 120 -13.37 3.20 -7.03
N LEU A 121 -13.84 3.85 -5.95
CA LEU A 121 -14.88 4.86 -6.01
C LEU A 121 -14.45 6.07 -6.85
N GLY A 122 -13.21 6.54 -6.69
CA GLY A 122 -12.66 7.61 -7.52
C GLY A 122 -12.58 7.28 -9.02
N SER A 123 -12.62 5.99 -9.39
CA SER A 123 -12.63 5.53 -10.78
C SER A 123 -14.01 5.09 -11.30
N ALA A 124 -15.04 5.18 -10.47
CA ALA A 124 -16.39 4.67 -10.75
C ALA A 124 -17.47 5.76 -10.72
N LEU A 125 -17.24 6.80 -9.93
CA LEU A 125 -17.98 8.06 -9.94
C LEU A 125 -17.49 8.96 -11.08
#